data_AF-A0A938BJS3-F1
#
_entry.id   AF-A0A938BJS3-F1
#
_cell.length_a   1.000
_cell.length_b   1.000
_cell.length_c   1.000
_cell.angle_alpha   90.00
_cell.angle_beta   90.00
_cell.angle_gamma   90.00
#
_symmetry.space_group_name_H-M   'P 1'
#
loop_
_entity.id
_entity.type
_entity.pdbx_description
1 polymer ?
#
loop_
_entity_poly.entity_id
_entity_poly.type
_entity_poly.pdbx_seq_one_letter_code
_entity_poly.pdbx_strand_id
1 'polypeptide(L)'
;MRWMSVFAVVLTALSANAQTPDTDMSVQSLPEDYLAGVPPDSVIQGFLCPMHPHVTAEQPGRRCYLCDMELVDGRIRMPHGSHEPRYGGIFFMSRDNWHHIEGALPQPGLFRFYLYDNYSLPMPVVYASGRLVFQEFIGPDGEILHPPVDTPLVPASDGVSFIVADDRLAPGRDFHVRIRFSSEQPEEDRFDFTFYAHSGPALPEKNLTQDALELPQTPTALLAAIRVRVETVDTLIAQNRLTEIFLPALETKNLALTLLDHGHVVNEEDTHALSVAVKTVVKAAWLLDLYGDYGDKPEAEKACRMLTEATEKIRRLYGASSP
;
A
#
# COMPACT_ATOMS: atom_id res chain seq x y z
N MET A 1 -21.71 16.47 89.84
CA MET A 1 -20.52 17.35 89.75
C MET A 1 -19.54 16.69 88.79
N ARG A 2 -19.18 17.39 87.69
CA ARG A 2 -17.94 17.33 86.87
C ARG A 2 -17.21 15.97 86.76
N TRP A 3 -16.81 15.41 85.61
CA TRP A 3 -16.38 16.00 84.35
C TRP A 3 -16.13 14.93 83.26
N MET A 4 -16.41 15.33 82.01
CA MET A 4 -15.70 15.12 80.73
C MET A 4 -15.16 13.72 80.34
N SER A 5 -15.72 13.26 79.21
CA SER A 5 -15.31 12.15 78.36
C SER A 5 -13.92 12.30 77.74
N VAL A 6 -13.18 11.19 77.67
CA VAL A 6 -12.06 10.96 76.76
C VAL A 6 -12.39 9.70 75.96
N PHE A 7 -12.60 9.84 74.65
CA PHE A 7 -12.76 8.71 73.73
C PHE A 7 -11.38 8.29 73.23
N ALA A 8 -10.98 7.05 73.52
CA ALA A 8 -9.80 6.42 72.95
C ALA A 8 -10.20 5.68 71.65
N VAL A 9 -9.48 5.99 70.57
CA VAL A 9 -9.59 5.39 69.24
C VAL A 9 -8.98 3.99 69.28
N VAL A 10 -9.76 2.96 68.93
CA VAL A 10 -9.26 1.61 68.65
C VAL A 10 -9.07 1.49 67.13
N LEU A 11 -7.80 1.51 66.71
CA LEU A 11 -7.38 1.23 65.34
C LEU A 11 -7.41 -0.29 65.12
N THR A 12 -8.28 -0.78 64.25
CA THR A 12 -8.24 -2.17 63.77
C THR A 12 -7.45 -2.21 62.47
N ALA A 13 -6.35 -2.96 62.47
CA ALA A 13 -5.54 -3.22 61.28
C ALA A 13 -6.28 -4.22 60.38
N LEU A 14 -6.72 -3.77 59.21
CA LEU A 14 -7.13 -4.64 58.11
C LEU A 14 -5.88 -5.00 57.29
N SER A 15 -5.61 -6.30 57.24
CA SER A 15 -4.54 -6.91 56.47
C SER A 15 -4.68 -6.58 54.98
N ALA A 16 -3.56 -6.18 54.39
CA ALA A 16 -3.40 -5.94 52.97
C ALA A 16 -3.69 -7.22 52.17
N ASN A 17 -4.62 -7.14 51.23
CA ASN A 17 -4.72 -8.09 50.12
C ASN A 17 -3.93 -7.47 48.96
N ALA A 18 -2.69 -7.91 48.76
CA ALA A 18 -1.87 -7.47 47.65
C ALA A 18 -2.47 -8.03 46.36
N GLN A 19 -3.10 -7.18 45.57
CA GLN A 19 -3.44 -7.49 44.17
C GLN A 19 -2.13 -7.58 43.39
N THR A 20 -1.93 -8.73 42.75
CA THR A 20 -0.86 -8.97 41.78
C THR A 20 -0.98 -8.02 40.59
N PRO A 21 0.07 -7.26 40.21
CA PRO A 21 0.10 -6.52 38.96
C PRO A 21 0.65 -7.45 37.87
N ASP A 22 -0.22 -7.87 36.95
CA ASP A 22 0.07 -8.36 35.58
C ASP A 22 -1.03 -9.32 35.16
N THR A 23 -2.25 -8.82 35.04
CA THR A 23 -3.23 -9.45 34.16
C THR A 23 -3.28 -8.58 32.92
N ASP A 24 -2.58 -9.01 31.88
CA ASP A 24 -2.67 -8.43 30.55
C ASP A 24 -4.12 -8.54 30.05
N MET A 25 -4.91 -7.49 30.29
CA MET A 25 -6.32 -7.43 29.88
C MET A 25 -6.49 -7.22 28.37
N SER A 26 -5.41 -7.14 27.60
CA SER A 26 -5.45 -6.86 26.16
C SER A 26 -6.05 -8.00 25.31
N VAL A 27 -6.16 -9.20 25.89
CA VAL A 27 -6.60 -10.41 25.15
C VAL A 27 -8.07 -10.77 25.40
N GLN A 28 -8.67 -10.34 26.52
CA GLN A 28 -10.00 -10.83 26.95
C GLN A 28 -11.20 -9.97 26.50
N SER A 29 -10.97 -8.84 25.85
CA SER A 29 -12.04 -7.90 25.45
C SER A 29 -12.22 -7.74 23.94
N LEU A 30 -11.42 -8.44 23.13
CA LEU A 30 -11.67 -8.52 21.70
C LEU A 30 -12.82 -9.50 21.45
N PRO A 31 -13.81 -9.15 20.61
CA PRO A 31 -14.76 -10.11 20.07
C PRO A 31 -13.94 -11.25 19.43
N GLU A 32 -14.35 -12.51 19.66
CA GLU A 32 -13.61 -13.69 19.15
C GLU A 32 -13.33 -13.63 17.64
N ASP A 33 -14.08 -12.80 16.89
CA ASP A 33 -14.02 -12.64 15.45
C ASP A 33 -13.31 -11.36 14.94
N TYR A 34 -12.89 -10.41 15.79
CA TYR A 34 -12.32 -9.13 15.31
C TYR A 34 -11.06 -9.32 14.44
N LEU A 35 -10.19 -10.24 14.85
CA LEU A 35 -8.99 -10.64 14.11
C LEU A 35 -9.19 -11.92 13.29
N ALA A 36 -10.41 -12.46 13.22
CA ALA A 36 -10.66 -13.67 12.45
C ALA A 36 -10.40 -13.42 10.95
N GLY A 37 -9.64 -14.33 10.34
CA GLY A 37 -9.26 -14.27 8.93
C GLY A 37 -8.20 -13.21 8.59
N VAL A 38 -7.60 -12.55 9.58
CA VAL A 38 -6.47 -11.63 9.35
C VAL A 38 -5.16 -12.43 9.42
N PRO A 39 -4.29 -12.35 8.39
CA PRO A 39 -2.97 -12.96 8.43
C PRO A 39 -2.16 -12.50 9.67
N PRO A 40 -1.36 -13.37 10.31
CA PRO A 40 -0.63 -13.01 11.54
C PRO A 40 0.32 -11.80 11.40
N ASP A 41 0.90 -11.61 10.22
CA ASP A 41 1.77 -10.50 9.82
C ASP A 41 0.99 -9.21 9.52
N SER A 42 -0.34 -9.30 9.33
CA SER A 42 -1.26 -8.17 9.25
C SER A 42 -1.85 -7.76 10.61
N VAL A 43 -1.23 -8.17 11.72
CA VAL A 43 -1.65 -7.83 13.09
C VAL A 43 -0.48 -7.18 13.83
N ILE A 44 -0.69 -5.95 14.32
CA ILE A 44 0.29 -5.19 15.10
C ILE A 44 -0.20 -4.91 16.52
N GLN A 45 0.74 -4.53 17.39
CA GLN A 45 0.40 -3.90 18.65
C GLN A 45 -0.15 -2.50 18.38
N GLY A 46 -1.24 -2.13 19.05
CA GLY A 46 -1.86 -0.82 18.99
C GLY A 46 -2.81 -0.61 20.16
N PHE A 47 -3.82 0.24 19.95
CA PHE A 47 -4.77 0.63 20.97
C PHE A 47 -6.20 0.46 20.46
N LEU A 48 -7.10 -0.02 21.31
CA LEU A 48 -8.51 -0.20 20.97
C LEU A 48 -9.44 0.16 22.13
N CYS A 49 -10.68 0.53 21.81
CA CYS A 49 -11.64 0.84 22.85
C CYS A 49 -12.15 -0.46 23.51
N PRO A 50 -12.10 -0.59 24.85
CA PRO A 50 -12.53 -1.81 25.53
C PRO A 50 -14.04 -2.10 25.40
N MET A 51 -14.83 -1.09 24.99
CA MET A 51 -16.27 -1.21 24.73
C MET A 51 -16.61 -1.25 23.23
N HIS A 52 -15.72 -0.73 22.38
CA HIS A 52 -15.92 -0.66 20.92
C HIS A 52 -14.66 -1.12 20.19
N PRO A 53 -14.41 -2.44 20.11
CA PRO A 53 -13.14 -3.00 19.64
C PRO A 53 -12.76 -2.65 18.19
N HIS A 54 -13.72 -2.22 17.38
CA HIS A 54 -13.48 -1.67 16.04
C HIS A 54 -12.92 -0.24 16.03
N VAL A 55 -13.00 0.48 17.16
CA VAL A 55 -12.40 1.80 17.31
C VAL A 55 -10.96 1.63 17.76
N THR A 56 -10.04 1.71 16.81
CA THR A 56 -8.62 1.46 17.00
C THR A 56 -7.77 2.70 16.74
N ALA A 57 -6.53 2.66 17.22
CA ALA A 57 -5.49 3.63 16.92
C ALA A 57 -4.10 2.96 16.98
N GLU A 58 -3.20 3.39 16.11
CA GLU A 58 -1.78 2.97 16.17
C GLU A 58 -1.02 3.66 17.32
N GLN A 59 -1.48 4.86 17.72
CA GLN A 59 -0.82 5.68 18.75
C GLN A 59 -1.65 5.76 20.04
N PRO A 60 -1.00 5.83 21.22
CA PRO A 60 -1.66 5.96 22.51
C PRO A 60 -2.40 7.30 22.68
N GLY A 61 -3.22 7.41 23.72
CA GLY A 61 -3.86 8.66 24.14
C GLY A 61 -5.04 9.11 23.27
N ARG A 62 -5.54 8.22 22.41
CA ARG A 62 -6.77 8.43 21.63
C ARG A 62 -7.98 8.06 22.49
N ARG A 63 -9.11 8.70 22.21
CA ARG A 63 -10.40 8.43 22.85
C ARG A 63 -11.42 7.92 21.86
N CYS A 64 -12.29 7.03 22.31
CA CYS A 64 -13.34 6.47 21.50
C CYS A 64 -14.38 7.55 21.18
N TYR A 65 -14.66 7.79 19.91
CA TYR A 65 -15.67 8.77 19.51
C TYR A 65 -17.12 8.32 19.80
N LEU A 66 -17.33 7.06 20.20
CA LEU A 66 -18.64 6.50 20.54
C LEU A 66 -18.95 6.58 22.05
N CYS A 67 -17.98 6.28 22.93
CA CYS A 67 -18.18 6.28 24.38
C CYS A 67 -17.22 7.18 25.18
N ASP A 68 -16.31 7.88 24.52
CA ASP A 68 -15.33 8.79 25.13
C ASP A 68 -14.34 8.12 26.11
N MET A 69 -14.32 6.77 26.17
CA MET A 69 -13.29 6.03 26.89
C MET A 69 -11.93 6.13 26.19
N GLU A 70 -10.86 6.16 26.98
CA GLU A 70 -9.50 6.03 26.47
C GLU A 70 -9.30 4.66 25.81
N LEU A 71 -8.60 4.65 24.67
CA LEU A 71 -8.22 3.41 24.01
C LEU A 71 -7.07 2.77 24.81
N VAL A 72 -7.16 1.44 25.00
CA VAL A 72 -6.20 0.65 25.80
C VAL A 72 -5.35 -0.22 24.90
N ASP A 73 -4.18 -0.64 25.37
CA ASP A 73 -3.26 -1.53 24.65
C ASP A 73 -3.96 -2.81 24.17
N GLY A 74 -3.68 -3.21 22.93
CA GLY A 74 -4.10 -4.50 22.39
C GLY A 74 -3.60 -4.75 20.98
N ARG A 75 -4.17 -5.78 20.35
CA ARG A 75 -3.80 -6.19 18.99
C ARG A 75 -4.81 -5.66 17.99
N ILE A 76 -4.33 -4.91 17.01
CA ILE A 76 -5.16 -4.29 15.97
C ILE A 76 -4.77 -4.82 14.59
N ARG A 77 -5.71 -4.72 13.65
CA ARG A 77 -5.41 -4.91 12.23
C ARG A 77 -4.35 -3.87 11.83
N MET A 78 -3.30 -4.31 11.15
CA MET A 78 -2.30 -3.40 10.58
C MET A 78 -2.96 -2.59 9.46
N PRO A 79 -3.01 -1.26 9.56
CA PRO A 79 -3.36 -0.43 8.41
C PRO A 79 -2.44 -0.79 7.25
N HIS A 80 -3.00 -0.94 6.05
CA HIS A 80 -2.24 -1.37 4.87
C HIS A 80 -1.57 -2.75 5.01
N GLY A 81 -2.05 -3.59 5.95
CA GLY A 81 -1.42 -4.88 6.21
C GLY A 81 -1.70 -5.94 5.16
N SER A 82 -2.88 -5.86 4.52
CA SER A 82 -3.31 -6.82 3.51
C SER A 82 -3.46 -6.13 2.15
N HIS A 83 -2.72 -6.63 1.17
CA HIS A 83 -2.83 -6.24 -0.24
C HIS A 83 -3.41 -7.39 -1.08
N GLU A 84 -4.17 -8.28 -0.45
CA GLU A 84 -4.75 -9.45 -1.08
C GLU A 84 -6.14 -9.15 -1.67
N PRO A 85 -6.36 -9.43 -2.98
CA PRO A 85 -7.68 -9.29 -3.57
C PRO A 85 -8.63 -10.36 -3.03
N ARG A 86 -9.87 -9.98 -2.69
CA ARG A 86 -10.90 -10.92 -2.17
C ARG A 86 -11.63 -11.67 -3.28
N TYR A 87 -11.73 -11.05 -4.45
CA TYR A 87 -12.48 -11.52 -5.61
C TYR A 87 -11.55 -11.88 -6.78
N GLY A 88 -10.25 -12.11 -6.50
CA GLY A 88 -9.22 -12.39 -7.50
C GLY A 88 -9.05 -11.26 -8.51
N GLY A 89 -9.31 -10.04 -8.04
CA GLY A 89 -9.05 -8.81 -8.76
C GLY A 89 -7.61 -8.33 -8.66
N ILE A 90 -7.41 -7.07 -9.05
CA ILE A 90 -6.18 -6.30 -8.84
C ILE A 90 -6.49 -5.29 -7.72
N PHE A 91 -5.62 -5.24 -6.71
CA PHE A 91 -5.80 -4.45 -5.50
C PHE A 91 -4.83 -3.26 -5.48
N PHE A 92 -5.34 -2.06 -5.20
CA PHE A 92 -4.56 -0.82 -5.12
C PHE A 92 -4.94 0.00 -3.88
N MET A 93 -4.05 0.89 -3.47
CA MET A 93 -4.26 1.91 -2.44
C MET A 93 -4.59 3.25 -3.09
N SER A 94 -5.44 4.07 -2.47
CA SER A 94 -5.62 5.47 -2.88
C SER A 94 -4.51 6.37 -2.35
N ARG A 95 -4.44 7.61 -2.88
CA ARG A 95 -3.46 8.62 -2.45
C ARG A 95 -3.70 9.16 -1.04
N ASP A 96 -4.90 8.99 -0.50
CA ASP A 96 -5.25 9.43 0.86
C ASP A 96 -4.89 8.39 1.93
N ASN A 97 -4.33 7.24 1.54
CA ASN A 97 -3.99 6.11 2.42
C ASN A 97 -5.17 5.60 3.25
N TRP A 98 -6.40 6.00 2.92
CA TRP A 98 -7.59 5.54 3.61
C TRP A 98 -8.34 4.55 2.73
N HIS A 99 -8.61 4.95 1.49
CA HIS A 99 -9.35 4.10 0.56
C HIS A 99 -8.44 3.03 -0.06
N HIS A 100 -8.94 1.81 -0.12
CA HIS A 100 -8.32 0.74 -0.89
C HIS A 100 -9.35 0.23 -1.88
N ILE A 101 -8.88 -0.24 -3.02
CA ILE A 101 -9.76 -0.62 -4.11
C ILE A 101 -9.37 -1.99 -4.65
N GLU A 102 -10.38 -2.72 -5.12
CA GLU A 102 -10.16 -3.93 -5.91
C GLU A 102 -10.99 -3.84 -7.18
N GLY A 103 -10.31 -3.91 -8.32
CA GLY A 103 -10.96 -4.12 -9.61
C GLY A 103 -11.02 -5.60 -9.94
N ALA A 104 -12.18 -6.12 -10.33
CA ALA A 104 -12.34 -7.51 -10.77
C ALA A 104 -13.07 -7.58 -12.11
N LEU A 105 -12.60 -8.44 -13.02
CA LEU A 105 -13.22 -8.73 -14.31
C LEU A 105 -13.76 -10.18 -14.33
N PRO A 106 -14.87 -10.47 -13.62
CA PRO A 106 -15.36 -11.85 -13.47
C PRO A 106 -15.79 -12.52 -14.78
N GLN A 107 -16.22 -11.73 -15.77
CA GLN A 107 -16.65 -12.22 -17.08
C GLN A 107 -16.52 -11.10 -18.13
N PRO A 108 -16.56 -11.42 -19.45
CA PRO A 108 -16.61 -10.40 -20.49
C PRO A 108 -17.77 -9.44 -20.28
N GLY A 109 -17.55 -8.17 -20.56
CA GLY A 109 -18.58 -7.14 -20.46
C GLY A 109 -18.90 -6.66 -19.05
N LEU A 110 -18.33 -7.25 -17.99
CA LEU A 110 -18.68 -6.93 -16.61
C LEU A 110 -17.43 -6.68 -15.76
N PHE A 111 -17.27 -5.45 -15.31
CA PHE A 111 -16.25 -5.04 -14.35
C PHE A 111 -16.89 -4.69 -13.00
N ARG A 112 -16.25 -5.11 -11.91
CA ARG A 112 -16.64 -4.77 -10.54
C ARG A 112 -15.51 -3.99 -9.87
N PHE A 113 -15.88 -2.94 -9.14
CA PHE A 113 -14.94 -2.08 -8.43
C PHE A 113 -15.37 -1.99 -6.96
N TYR A 114 -14.61 -2.60 -6.08
CA TYR A 114 -14.89 -2.67 -4.64
C TYR A 114 -14.11 -1.59 -3.90
N LEU A 115 -14.73 -1.00 -2.87
CA LEU A 115 -14.08 -0.07 -1.97
C LEU A 115 -13.87 -0.71 -0.59
N TYR A 116 -12.70 -0.45 -0.02
CA TYR A 116 -12.34 -0.84 1.32
C TYR A 116 -11.71 0.33 2.09
N ASP A 117 -11.69 0.23 3.41
CA ASP A 117 -10.94 1.12 4.29
C ASP A 117 -9.48 0.69 4.42
N ASN A 118 -8.72 1.40 5.24
CA ASN A 118 -7.31 1.12 5.47
C ASN A 118 -7.03 -0.20 6.20
N TYR A 119 -8.07 -0.91 6.66
CA TYR A 119 -8.01 -2.25 7.25
C TYR A 119 -8.55 -3.32 6.29
N SER A 120 -8.69 -2.98 5.01
CA SER A 120 -9.27 -3.83 3.96
C SER A 120 -10.71 -4.26 4.26
N LEU A 121 -11.47 -3.52 5.08
CA LEU A 121 -12.88 -3.81 5.34
C LEU A 121 -13.79 -3.10 4.32
N PRO A 122 -14.85 -3.75 3.81
CA PRO A 122 -15.71 -3.14 2.79
C PRO A 122 -16.32 -1.81 3.23
N MET A 123 -16.34 -0.84 2.32
CA MET A 123 -16.86 0.51 2.56
C MET A 123 -18.08 0.84 1.68
N PRO A 124 -19.04 1.64 2.17
CA PRO A 124 -20.14 2.13 1.35
C PRO A 124 -19.66 3.02 0.19
N VAL A 125 -20.22 2.81 -1.01
CA VAL A 125 -19.84 3.58 -2.21
C VAL A 125 -20.64 4.87 -2.41
N VAL A 126 -21.60 5.16 -1.54
CA VAL A 126 -22.58 6.26 -1.71
C VAL A 126 -21.96 7.65 -1.79
N TYR A 127 -20.77 7.84 -1.23
CA TYR A 127 -20.04 9.12 -1.24
C TYR A 127 -19.05 9.25 -2.40
N ALA A 128 -18.80 8.14 -3.10
CA ALA A 128 -17.84 8.08 -4.18
C ALA A 128 -18.54 8.20 -5.54
N SER A 129 -17.84 8.79 -6.51
CA SER A 129 -18.30 8.90 -7.88
C SER A 129 -17.14 8.79 -8.85
N GLY A 130 -17.34 8.10 -9.97
CA GLY A 130 -16.26 7.85 -10.90
C GLY A 130 -16.73 7.31 -12.23
N ARG A 131 -15.76 7.09 -13.12
CA ARG A 131 -15.95 6.50 -14.44
C ARG A 131 -14.79 5.60 -14.81
N LEU A 132 -15.08 4.57 -15.59
CA LEU A 132 -14.11 3.75 -16.28
C LEU A 132 -13.81 4.40 -17.63
N VAL A 133 -12.54 4.56 -17.96
CA VAL A 133 -12.06 5.25 -19.15
C VAL A 133 -11.24 4.26 -19.98
N PHE A 134 -11.66 4.05 -21.23
CA PHE A 134 -10.96 3.19 -22.20
C PHE A 134 -9.93 3.95 -23.02
N GLN A 135 -10.15 5.25 -23.22
CA GLN A 135 -9.27 6.07 -24.03
C GLN A 135 -9.42 7.54 -23.66
N GLU A 136 -8.30 8.22 -23.52
CA GLU A 136 -8.21 9.68 -23.36
C GLU A 136 -7.57 10.28 -24.62
N PHE A 137 -8.00 11.48 -24.98
CA PHE A 137 -7.43 12.24 -26.08
C PHE A 137 -6.90 13.55 -25.52
N ILE A 138 -5.67 13.51 -25.02
CA ILE A 138 -5.02 14.64 -24.35
C ILE A 138 -3.83 15.11 -25.20
N GLY A 139 -3.74 16.42 -25.44
CA GLY A 139 -2.66 17.05 -26.18
C GLY A 139 -1.39 17.22 -25.34
N PRO A 140 -0.27 17.65 -25.94
CA PRO A 140 1.03 17.74 -25.27
C PRO A 140 1.07 18.68 -24.06
N ASP A 141 0.16 19.65 -23.98
CA ASP A 141 0.04 20.64 -22.90
C ASP A 141 -1.05 20.29 -21.87
N GLY A 142 -1.67 19.10 -21.98
CA GLY A 142 -2.74 18.65 -21.10
C GLY A 142 -4.15 19.03 -21.55
N GLU A 143 -4.30 19.69 -22.70
CA GLU A 143 -5.60 20.01 -23.27
C GLU A 143 -6.40 18.74 -23.66
N ILE A 144 -7.70 18.73 -23.39
CA ILE A 144 -8.58 17.64 -23.85
C ILE A 144 -8.92 17.90 -25.33
N LEU A 145 -8.35 17.11 -26.23
CA LEU A 145 -8.56 17.20 -27.68
C LEU A 145 -9.94 16.69 -28.08
N HIS A 146 -10.39 15.60 -27.44
CA HIS A 146 -11.71 15.00 -27.64
C HIS A 146 -12.25 14.44 -26.32
N PRO A 147 -13.59 14.35 -26.16
CA PRO A 147 -14.17 13.66 -25.02
C PRO A 147 -13.59 12.24 -24.88
N PRO A 148 -13.26 11.81 -23.65
CA PRO A 148 -12.78 10.46 -23.41
C PRO A 148 -13.86 9.43 -23.78
N VAL A 149 -13.39 8.23 -24.11
CA VAL A 149 -14.26 7.07 -24.28
C VAL A 149 -14.42 6.42 -22.92
N ASP A 150 -15.54 6.68 -22.24
CA ASP A 150 -15.76 6.25 -20.86
C ASP A 150 -17.13 5.61 -20.61
N THR A 151 -17.32 5.12 -19.40
CA THR A 151 -18.57 4.54 -18.89
C THR A 151 -18.66 4.81 -17.38
N PRO A 152 -19.79 5.35 -16.89
CA PRO A 152 -19.91 5.68 -15.47
C PRO A 152 -19.88 4.44 -14.58
N LEU A 153 -19.32 4.58 -13.38
CA LEU A 153 -19.44 3.57 -12.32
C LEU A 153 -20.85 3.65 -11.73
N VAL A 154 -21.60 2.54 -11.75
CA VAL A 154 -22.95 2.46 -11.20
C VAL A 154 -22.92 1.72 -9.87
N PRO A 155 -23.39 2.31 -8.75
CA PRO A 155 -23.45 1.60 -7.48
C PRO A 155 -24.23 0.29 -7.59
N ALA A 156 -23.63 -0.80 -7.11
CA ALA A 156 -24.29 -2.10 -7.05
C ALA A 156 -25.33 -2.15 -5.92
N SER A 157 -26.24 -3.12 -6.00
CA SER A 157 -27.26 -3.34 -4.96
C SER A 157 -26.69 -3.77 -3.60
N ASP A 158 -25.43 -4.23 -3.56
CA ASP A 158 -24.73 -4.56 -2.30
C ASP A 158 -24.26 -3.31 -1.53
N GLY A 159 -24.28 -2.12 -2.14
CA GLY A 159 -23.94 -0.86 -1.50
C GLY A 159 -22.45 -0.64 -1.21
N VAL A 160 -21.59 -1.62 -1.49
CA VAL A 160 -20.14 -1.59 -1.19
C VAL A 160 -19.26 -1.77 -2.43
N SER A 161 -19.88 -1.82 -3.61
CA SER A 161 -19.17 -1.90 -4.88
C SER A 161 -19.87 -1.14 -6.00
N PHE A 162 -19.14 -0.88 -7.07
CA PHE A 162 -19.67 -0.41 -8.34
C PHE A 162 -19.64 -1.52 -9.39
N ILE A 163 -20.55 -1.41 -10.34
CA ILE A 163 -20.62 -2.24 -11.54
C ILE A 163 -20.46 -1.34 -12.77
N VAL A 164 -19.70 -1.83 -13.73
CA VAL A 164 -19.64 -1.30 -15.10
C VAL A 164 -20.00 -2.44 -16.05
N ALA A 165 -21.04 -2.23 -16.86
CA ALA A 165 -21.46 -3.15 -17.90
C ALA A 165 -21.15 -2.52 -19.27
N ASP A 166 -20.16 -3.05 -19.98
CA ASP A 166 -19.70 -2.50 -21.26
C ASP A 166 -18.99 -3.57 -22.11
N ASP A 167 -19.46 -3.80 -23.33
CA ASP A 167 -18.97 -4.86 -24.23
C ASP A 167 -17.48 -4.73 -24.62
N ARG A 168 -16.86 -3.57 -24.39
CA ARG A 168 -15.42 -3.36 -24.62
C ARG A 168 -14.54 -4.01 -23.54
N LEU A 169 -15.13 -4.41 -22.40
CA LEU A 169 -14.44 -5.07 -21.31
C LEU A 169 -14.11 -6.53 -21.67
N ALA A 170 -12.83 -6.80 -21.90
CA ALA A 170 -12.33 -8.11 -22.23
C ALA A 170 -10.90 -8.31 -21.70
N PRO A 171 -10.44 -9.56 -21.52
CA PRO A 171 -9.05 -9.81 -21.16
C PRO A 171 -8.05 -9.22 -22.17
N GLY A 172 -6.93 -8.70 -21.67
CA GLY A 172 -5.88 -8.04 -22.44
C GLY A 172 -6.20 -6.61 -22.88
N ARG A 173 -7.37 -6.07 -22.48
CA ARG A 173 -7.72 -4.68 -22.75
C ARG A 173 -7.30 -3.78 -21.58
N ASP A 174 -6.55 -2.74 -21.89
CA ASP A 174 -6.21 -1.67 -20.95
C ASP A 174 -7.41 -0.73 -20.76
N PHE A 175 -7.61 -0.32 -19.52
CA PHE A 175 -8.50 0.78 -19.14
C PHE A 175 -8.06 1.32 -17.78
N HIS A 176 -8.61 2.47 -17.38
CA HIS A 176 -8.39 3.00 -16.03
C HIS A 176 -9.69 3.52 -15.42
N VAL A 177 -9.75 3.51 -14.10
CA VAL A 177 -10.83 4.14 -13.34
C VAL A 177 -10.37 5.52 -12.88
N ARG A 178 -11.21 6.53 -13.07
CA ARG A 178 -11.09 7.84 -12.41
C ARG A 178 -12.19 7.99 -11.38
N ILE A 179 -11.85 8.26 -10.12
CA ILE A 179 -12.80 8.28 -9.02
C ILE A 179 -12.49 9.39 -8.02
N ARG A 180 -13.54 10.00 -7.46
CA ARG A 180 -13.49 10.79 -6.24
C ARG A 180 -14.14 9.99 -5.12
N PHE A 181 -13.53 9.97 -3.95
CA PHE A 181 -14.08 9.32 -2.76
C PHE A 181 -14.97 10.25 -1.92
N SER A 182 -14.90 11.56 -2.17
CA SER A 182 -15.80 12.55 -1.59
C SER A 182 -16.12 13.67 -2.59
N SER A 183 -17.21 14.41 -2.36
CA SER A 183 -17.58 15.57 -3.18
C SER A 183 -16.61 16.75 -3.04
N GLU A 184 -15.81 16.77 -1.97
CA GLU A 184 -14.83 17.83 -1.69
C GLU A 184 -13.44 17.50 -2.25
N GLN A 185 -13.23 16.27 -2.74
CA GLN A 185 -11.96 15.85 -3.30
C GLN A 185 -11.68 16.65 -4.60
N PRO A 186 -10.57 17.41 -4.66
CA PRO A 186 -10.30 18.31 -5.77
C PRO A 186 -10.01 17.56 -7.07
N GLU A 187 -9.22 16.49 -6.97
CA GLU A 187 -8.74 15.70 -8.11
C GLU A 187 -9.27 14.27 -8.04
N GLU A 188 -9.37 13.63 -9.20
CA GLU A 188 -9.76 12.22 -9.28
C GLU A 188 -8.52 11.35 -9.10
N ASP A 189 -8.62 10.32 -8.25
CA ASP A 189 -7.64 9.26 -8.20
C ASP A 189 -7.77 8.40 -9.47
N ARG A 190 -6.63 7.89 -9.95
CA ARG A 190 -6.51 7.09 -11.17
C ARG A 190 -6.01 5.69 -10.79
N PHE A 191 -6.67 4.67 -11.32
CA PHE A 191 -6.29 3.26 -11.16
C PHE A 191 -6.29 2.58 -12.53
N ASP A 192 -5.12 2.19 -13.03
CA ASP A 192 -4.95 1.52 -14.32
C ASP A 192 -5.06 0.00 -14.16
N PHE A 193 -5.84 -0.63 -15.04
CA PHE A 193 -6.10 -2.07 -15.00
C PHE A 193 -5.86 -2.73 -16.36
N THR A 194 -5.30 -3.93 -16.31
CA THR A 194 -5.33 -4.90 -17.41
C THR A 194 -5.50 -6.29 -16.85
N PHE A 195 -6.57 -6.98 -17.25
CA PHE A 195 -6.83 -8.36 -16.81
C PHE A 195 -6.42 -9.33 -17.90
N TYR A 196 -5.52 -10.27 -17.62
CA TYR A 196 -5.11 -11.29 -18.60
C TYR A 196 -5.93 -12.58 -18.53
N ALA A 197 -6.77 -12.71 -17.50
CA ALA A 197 -7.74 -13.78 -17.30
C ALA A 197 -8.96 -13.21 -16.56
N HIS A 198 -10.05 -13.96 -16.54
CA HIS A 198 -11.20 -13.60 -15.72
C HIS A 198 -10.88 -13.73 -14.23
N SER A 199 -11.35 -12.76 -13.46
CA SER A 199 -11.28 -12.80 -12.00
C SER A 199 -12.16 -13.93 -11.46
N GLY A 200 -11.66 -14.64 -10.46
CA GLY A 200 -12.36 -15.69 -9.74
C GLY A 200 -12.08 -15.60 -8.25
N PRO A 201 -12.72 -16.40 -7.39
CA PRO A 201 -12.40 -16.40 -5.97
C PRO A 201 -10.88 -16.58 -5.78
N ALA A 202 -10.30 -15.77 -4.89
CA ALA A 202 -8.87 -15.82 -4.61
C ALA A 202 -8.45 -17.26 -4.29
N LEU A 203 -7.48 -17.78 -5.04
CA LEU A 203 -6.85 -19.06 -4.71
C LEU A 203 -6.02 -18.86 -3.44
N PRO A 204 -5.88 -19.89 -2.57
CA PRO A 204 -5.01 -19.79 -1.40
C PRO A 204 -3.60 -19.37 -1.85
N GLU A 205 -2.98 -18.50 -1.05
CA GLU A 205 -1.69 -17.89 -1.32
C GLU A 205 -0.70 -18.92 -1.89
N LYS A 206 -0.10 -18.58 -3.02
CA LYS A 206 1.18 -19.20 -3.36
C LYS A 206 2.17 -18.61 -2.37
N ASN A 207 2.66 -19.44 -1.44
CA ASN A 207 3.91 -19.19 -0.73
C ASN A 207 5.00 -19.00 -1.80
N LEU A 208 5.20 -17.76 -2.22
CA LEU A 208 6.39 -17.38 -2.95
C LEU A 208 7.50 -17.42 -1.90
N THR A 209 8.27 -18.50 -1.88
CA THR A 209 9.58 -18.46 -1.25
C THR A 209 10.33 -17.32 -1.93
N GLN A 210 10.46 -16.20 -1.24
CA GLN A 210 11.38 -15.14 -1.62
C GLN A 210 12.78 -15.74 -1.52
N ASP A 211 13.28 -16.28 -2.61
CA ASP A 211 14.70 -16.58 -2.72
C ASP A 211 15.45 -15.27 -2.48
N ALA A 212 16.33 -15.26 -1.47
CA ALA A 212 17.12 -14.09 -1.15
C ALA A 212 17.90 -13.67 -2.40
N LEU A 213 17.80 -12.40 -2.79
CA LEU A 213 18.57 -11.86 -3.90
C LEU A 213 20.07 -12.11 -3.64
N GLU A 214 20.68 -13.01 -4.39
CA GLU A 214 22.13 -13.21 -4.37
C GLU A 214 22.79 -11.99 -5.01
N LEU A 215 23.34 -11.10 -4.17
CA LEU A 215 24.00 -9.88 -4.62
C LEU A 215 25.35 -10.20 -5.29
N PRO A 216 25.54 -9.88 -6.57
CA PRO A 216 26.83 -10.05 -7.23
C PRO A 216 27.92 -9.21 -6.57
N GLN A 217 29.16 -9.69 -6.58
CA GLN A 217 30.28 -9.03 -5.89
C GLN A 217 31.17 -8.20 -6.83
N THR A 218 30.93 -8.21 -8.15
CA THR A 218 31.76 -7.48 -9.12
C THR A 218 30.97 -6.33 -9.74
N PRO A 219 31.61 -5.16 -10.02
CA PRO A 219 30.93 -4.04 -10.67
C PRO A 219 30.25 -4.41 -11.99
N THR A 220 30.91 -5.21 -12.84
CA THR A 220 30.35 -5.66 -14.12
C THR A 220 29.09 -6.50 -13.93
N ALA A 221 29.09 -7.44 -12.97
CA ALA A 221 27.93 -8.27 -12.69
C ALA A 221 26.78 -7.46 -12.05
N LEU A 222 27.10 -6.50 -11.17
CA LEU A 222 26.13 -5.57 -10.58
C LEU A 222 25.45 -4.72 -11.67
N LEU A 223 26.22 -4.14 -12.59
CA LEU A 223 25.68 -3.37 -13.72
C LEU A 223 24.78 -4.22 -14.63
N ALA A 224 25.18 -5.47 -14.90
CA ALA A 224 24.35 -6.39 -15.69
C ALA A 224 23.04 -6.74 -14.98
N ALA A 225 23.09 -7.00 -13.66
CA ALA A 225 21.91 -7.28 -12.86
C ALA A 225 20.96 -6.07 -12.79
N ILE A 226 21.51 -4.86 -12.58
CA ILE A 226 20.74 -3.61 -12.60
C ILE A 226 19.98 -3.48 -13.92
N ARG A 227 20.66 -3.66 -15.07
CA ARG A 227 20.02 -3.56 -16.39
C ARG A 227 18.83 -4.51 -16.51
N VAL A 228 19.01 -5.78 -16.12
CA VAL A 228 17.92 -6.77 -16.18
C VAL A 228 16.71 -6.33 -15.35
N ARG A 229 16.92 -5.78 -14.14
CA ARG A 229 15.79 -5.34 -13.31
C ARG A 229 15.08 -4.11 -13.88
N VAL A 230 15.82 -3.16 -14.44
CA VAL A 230 15.23 -1.99 -15.12
C VAL A 230 14.38 -2.44 -16.31
N GLU A 231 14.88 -3.37 -17.14
CA GLU A 231 14.12 -3.96 -18.25
C GLU A 231 12.86 -4.70 -17.77
N THR A 232 12.94 -5.39 -16.62
CA THR A 232 11.77 -6.02 -15.98
C THR A 232 10.73 -4.99 -15.53
N VAL A 233 11.15 -3.91 -14.85
CA VAL A 233 10.24 -2.82 -14.44
C VAL A 233 9.51 -2.23 -15.65
N ASP A 234 10.25 -1.91 -16.70
CA ASP A 234 9.68 -1.36 -17.95
C ASP A 234 8.65 -2.31 -18.57
N THR A 235 8.99 -3.61 -18.65
CA THR A 235 8.09 -4.65 -19.17
C THR A 235 6.80 -4.76 -18.35
N LEU A 236 6.91 -4.75 -17.01
CA LEU A 236 5.75 -4.84 -16.12
C LEU A 236 4.82 -3.62 -16.27
N ILE A 237 5.38 -2.41 -16.36
CA ILE A 237 4.62 -1.17 -16.59
C ILE A 237 3.93 -1.22 -17.97
N ALA A 238 4.64 -1.63 -19.02
CA ALA A 238 4.06 -1.78 -20.36
C ALA A 238 2.87 -2.76 -20.36
N GLN A 239 2.94 -3.81 -19.55
CA GLN A 239 1.88 -4.81 -19.35
C GLN A 239 0.83 -4.41 -18.29
N ASN A 240 0.92 -3.21 -17.71
CA ASN A 240 0.03 -2.74 -16.64
C ASN A 240 0.01 -3.65 -15.39
N ARG A 241 1.11 -4.36 -15.13
CA ARG A 241 1.30 -5.23 -13.96
C ARG A 241 1.91 -4.43 -12.80
N LEU A 242 1.20 -3.37 -12.40
CA LEU A 242 1.72 -2.34 -11.50
C LEU A 242 2.00 -2.86 -10.09
N THR A 243 1.22 -3.83 -9.59
CA THR A 243 1.43 -4.44 -8.26
C THR A 243 2.70 -5.28 -8.16
N GLU A 244 3.42 -5.49 -9.25
CA GLU A 244 4.63 -6.33 -9.31
C GLU A 244 5.91 -5.53 -9.51
N ILE A 245 5.82 -4.21 -9.77
CA ILE A 245 6.98 -3.39 -10.14
C ILE A 245 7.90 -3.10 -8.94
N PHE A 246 7.36 -3.16 -7.72
CA PHE A 246 8.09 -2.82 -6.50
C PHE A 246 9.32 -3.72 -6.30
N LEU A 247 9.17 -5.02 -6.53
CA LEU A 247 10.24 -5.99 -6.27
C LEU A 247 11.49 -5.69 -7.13
N PRO A 248 11.44 -5.71 -8.47
CA PRO A 248 12.62 -5.39 -9.28
C PRO A 248 13.12 -3.95 -9.09
N ALA A 249 12.25 -3.00 -8.72
CA ALA A 249 12.66 -1.63 -8.41
C ALA A 249 13.53 -1.57 -7.12
N LEU A 250 13.08 -2.22 -6.04
CA LEU A 250 13.80 -2.28 -4.77
C LEU A 250 15.07 -3.14 -4.87
N GLU A 251 15.07 -4.19 -5.70
CA GLU A 251 16.29 -4.93 -6.02
C GLU A 251 17.30 -4.04 -6.75
N THR A 252 16.85 -3.21 -7.71
CA THR A 252 17.72 -2.24 -8.42
C THR A 252 18.38 -1.27 -7.46
N LYS A 253 17.61 -0.76 -6.48
CA LYS A 253 18.13 0.08 -5.38
C LYS A 253 19.23 -0.64 -4.62
N ASN A 254 19.00 -1.88 -4.18
CA ASN A 254 19.98 -2.63 -3.39
C ASN A 254 21.27 -2.85 -4.19
N LEU A 255 21.16 -3.27 -5.46
CA LEU A 255 22.30 -3.46 -6.36
C LEU A 255 23.10 -2.16 -6.57
N ALA A 256 22.42 -1.02 -6.74
CA ALA A 256 23.08 0.27 -6.91
C ALA A 256 23.80 0.75 -5.65
N LEU A 257 23.25 0.48 -4.46
CA LEU A 257 23.92 0.75 -3.19
C LEU A 257 25.15 -0.15 -3.01
N THR A 258 25.04 -1.45 -3.30
CA THR A 258 26.19 -2.37 -3.30
C THR A 258 27.30 -1.92 -4.25
N LEU A 259 26.93 -1.39 -5.43
CA LEU A 259 27.89 -0.83 -6.38
C LEU A 259 28.57 0.44 -5.84
N LEU A 260 27.88 1.28 -5.08
CA LEU A 260 28.47 2.46 -4.44
C LEU A 260 29.46 2.06 -3.33
N ASP A 261 29.14 1.03 -2.55
CA ASP A 261 29.95 0.58 -1.41
C ASP A 261 31.22 -0.18 -1.84
N HIS A 262 31.12 -0.99 -2.89
CA HIS A 262 32.20 -1.89 -3.33
C HIS A 262 32.82 -1.50 -4.68
N GLY A 263 32.23 -0.56 -5.40
CA GLY A 263 32.75 -0.07 -6.66
C GLY A 263 33.91 0.90 -6.48
N HIS A 264 34.86 0.84 -7.41
CA HIS A 264 35.90 1.86 -7.54
C HIS A 264 35.69 2.62 -8.85
N VAL A 265 35.63 3.94 -8.75
CA VAL A 265 35.71 4.87 -9.89
C VAL A 265 37.01 5.67 -9.78
N VAL A 266 37.51 6.20 -10.89
CA VAL A 266 38.91 6.61 -11.03
C VAL A 266 39.24 7.90 -10.28
N ASN A 267 38.29 8.83 -10.14
CA ASN A 267 38.51 10.15 -9.56
C ASN A 267 37.36 10.61 -8.63
N GLU A 268 37.61 11.69 -7.87
CA GLU A 268 36.64 12.25 -6.91
C GLU A 268 35.37 12.81 -7.57
N GLU A 269 35.49 13.35 -8.79
CA GLU A 269 34.35 13.90 -9.54
C GLU A 269 33.38 12.77 -9.94
N ASP A 270 33.90 11.67 -10.46
CA ASP A 270 33.14 10.45 -10.79
C ASP A 270 32.56 9.81 -9.54
N THR A 271 33.26 9.88 -8.40
CA THR A 271 32.75 9.40 -7.10
C THR A 271 31.53 10.20 -6.66
N HIS A 272 31.59 11.53 -6.76
CA HIS A 272 30.44 12.39 -6.47
C HIS A 272 29.29 12.16 -7.45
N ALA A 273 29.59 12.07 -8.75
CA ALA A 273 28.60 11.81 -9.79
C ALA A 273 27.89 10.46 -9.60
N LEU A 274 28.64 9.42 -9.19
CA LEU A 274 28.10 8.10 -8.84
C LEU A 274 27.17 8.20 -7.64
N SER A 275 27.58 8.86 -6.56
CA SER A 275 26.74 9.05 -5.36
C SER A 275 25.41 9.73 -5.69
N VAL A 276 25.44 10.78 -6.53
CA VAL A 276 24.23 11.47 -6.98
C VAL A 276 23.33 10.54 -7.80
N ALA A 277 23.90 9.79 -8.74
CA ALA A 277 23.12 8.87 -9.58
C ALA A 277 22.47 7.75 -8.74
N VAL A 278 23.19 7.18 -7.78
CA VAL A 278 22.66 6.16 -6.86
C VAL A 278 21.54 6.71 -5.99
N LYS A 279 21.65 7.94 -5.48
CA LYS A 279 20.54 8.60 -4.76
C LYS A 279 19.29 8.75 -5.62
N THR A 280 19.45 9.07 -6.91
CA THR A 280 18.34 9.12 -7.85
C THR A 280 17.72 7.74 -8.08
N VAL A 281 18.53 6.67 -8.18
CA VAL A 281 18.02 5.28 -8.24
C VAL A 281 17.20 4.94 -7.00
N VAL A 282 17.70 5.26 -5.80
CA VAL A 282 16.98 5.04 -4.54
C VAL A 282 15.63 5.75 -4.55
N LYS A 283 15.61 7.04 -4.93
CA LYS A 283 14.38 7.82 -5.03
C LYS A 283 13.40 7.20 -6.03
N ALA A 284 13.87 6.85 -7.23
CA ALA A 284 13.03 6.28 -8.27
C ALA A 284 12.43 4.93 -7.85
N ALA A 285 13.20 4.09 -7.15
CA ALA A 285 12.71 2.81 -6.64
C ALA A 285 11.56 2.96 -5.64
N TRP A 286 11.67 3.91 -4.69
CA TRP A 286 10.59 4.20 -3.75
C TRP A 286 9.36 4.84 -4.41
N LEU A 287 9.56 5.65 -5.45
CA LEU A 287 8.44 6.18 -6.23
C LEU A 287 7.72 5.08 -7.01
N LEU A 288 8.45 4.11 -7.57
CA LEU A 288 7.86 2.96 -8.26
C LEU A 288 7.07 2.05 -7.32
N ASP A 289 7.57 1.81 -6.11
CA ASP A 289 6.83 1.14 -5.04
C ASP A 289 5.49 1.85 -4.77
N LEU A 290 5.55 3.15 -4.47
CA LEU A 290 4.38 3.99 -4.20
C LEU A 290 3.36 4.03 -5.36
N TYR A 291 3.82 4.27 -6.58
CA TYR A 291 2.93 4.38 -7.75
C TYR A 291 2.43 3.02 -8.25
N GLY A 292 3.15 1.94 -7.94
CA GLY A 292 2.69 0.56 -8.13
C GLY A 292 1.50 0.26 -7.24
N ASP A 293 1.59 0.62 -5.95
CA ASP A 293 0.48 0.48 -4.99
C ASP A 293 -0.70 1.37 -5.35
N TYR A 294 -0.46 2.59 -5.85
CA TYR A 294 -1.53 3.48 -6.29
C TYR A 294 -2.18 3.06 -7.61
N GLY A 295 -1.58 2.13 -8.36
CA GLY A 295 -2.07 1.76 -9.68
C GLY A 295 -2.03 2.91 -10.69
N ASP A 296 -1.15 3.90 -10.52
CA ASP A 296 -1.05 5.07 -11.39
C ASP A 296 0.05 4.85 -12.45
N LYS A 297 -0.35 4.32 -13.62
CA LYS A 297 0.60 3.99 -14.69
C LYS A 297 1.39 5.22 -15.18
N PRO A 298 0.77 6.39 -15.46
CA PRO A 298 1.52 7.57 -15.88
C PRO A 298 2.62 8.02 -14.90
N GLU A 299 2.34 7.98 -13.59
CA GLU A 299 3.36 8.31 -12.57
C GLU A 299 4.43 7.22 -12.45
N ALA A 300 4.06 5.94 -12.53
CA ALA A 300 5.00 4.83 -12.58
C ALA A 300 5.94 4.94 -13.80
N GLU A 301 5.43 5.32 -14.97
CA GLU A 301 6.23 5.57 -16.19
C GLU A 301 7.23 6.72 -16.00
N LYS A 302 6.83 7.81 -15.32
CA LYS A 302 7.74 8.92 -14.98
C LYS A 302 8.86 8.44 -14.05
N ALA A 303 8.53 7.64 -13.04
CA ALA A 303 9.51 7.09 -12.11
C ALA A 303 10.46 6.08 -12.81
N CYS A 304 9.95 5.26 -13.74
CA CYS A 304 10.74 4.34 -14.56
C CYS A 304 11.75 5.08 -15.46
N ARG A 305 11.35 6.21 -16.07
CA ARG A 305 12.29 7.06 -16.84
C ARG A 305 13.41 7.60 -15.94
N MET A 306 13.07 8.08 -14.74
CA MET A 306 14.04 8.55 -13.76
C MET A 306 15.02 7.43 -13.35
N LEU A 307 14.51 6.21 -13.12
CA LEU A 307 15.33 5.04 -12.81
C LEU A 307 16.31 4.74 -13.97
N THR A 308 15.78 4.65 -15.19
CA THR A 308 16.53 4.33 -16.40
C THR A 308 17.65 5.32 -16.67
N GLU A 309 17.34 6.63 -16.63
CA GLU A 309 18.33 7.70 -16.83
C GLU A 309 19.45 7.66 -15.77
N ALA A 310 19.09 7.42 -14.51
CA ALA A 310 20.06 7.31 -13.42
C ALA A 310 20.97 6.08 -13.59
N THR A 311 20.41 4.92 -13.95
CA THR A 311 21.21 3.71 -14.18
C THR A 311 22.11 3.82 -15.41
N GLU A 312 21.67 4.52 -16.46
CA GLU A 312 22.51 4.81 -17.62
C GLU A 312 23.66 5.75 -17.28
N LYS A 313 23.44 6.73 -16.39
CA LYS A 313 24.51 7.58 -15.87
C LYS A 313 25.55 6.76 -15.10
N ILE A 314 25.11 5.86 -14.21
CA ILE A 314 26.00 4.92 -13.50
C ILE A 314 26.82 4.10 -14.51
N ARG A 315 26.17 3.48 -15.50
CA ARG A 315 26.84 2.65 -16.52
C ARG A 315 27.92 3.43 -17.27
N ARG A 316 27.67 4.69 -17.62
CA ARG A 316 28.65 5.55 -18.32
C ARG A 316 29.89 5.84 -17.47
N LEU A 317 29.74 6.05 -16.16
CA LEU A 317 30.89 6.28 -15.27
C LEU A 317 31.84 5.08 -15.25
N TYR A 318 31.32 3.85 -15.23
CA TYR A 318 32.14 2.63 -15.31
C TYR A 318 32.67 2.34 -16.72
N GLY A 319 31.92 2.72 -17.77
CA GLY A 319 32.35 2.59 -19.16
C GLY A 319 33.46 3.58 -19.56
N ALA A 320 33.44 4.80 -19.01
CA ALA A 320 34.48 5.80 -19.19
C ALA A 320 35.74 5.52 -18.35
N SER A 321 35.62 4.66 -17.34
CA SER A 321 36.70 4.25 -16.43
C SER A 321 37.50 3.03 -16.91
N SER A 322 37.18 2.45 -18.08
CA SER A 322 37.99 1.37 -18.69
C SER A 322 39.10 1.99 -19.56
N PRO A 323 40.38 1.61 -19.37
CA PRO A 323 41.50 2.13 -20.15
C PRO A 323 41.47 1.72 -21.63
#